data_AF-A0A7C3CHT2-F1
#
_entry.id   AF-A0A7C3CHT2-F1
#
_cell.length_a   1.000
_cell.length_b   1.000
_cell.length_c   1.000
_cell.angle_alpha   90.00
_cell.angle_beta   90.00
_cell.angle_gamma   90.00
#
_symmetry.space_group_name_H-M   'P 1'
#
loop_
_entity.id
_entity.type
_entity.pdbx_description
1 polymer ?
#
loop_
_entity_poly.entity_id
_entity_poly.type
_entity_poly.pdbx_seq_one_letter_code
_entity_poly.pdbx_strand_id
1 'polypeptide(L)'
;MQMESWEDILAAVQEVIDHTLTQREARLLGDGETPGQVQRDIHQYLERFARRFRTQNGGEAPRLSGDEGLSEDEGLSEDEGLSEDDMVGLMLAIQQGSRTEFDAKTHRRQQVVITRFQYIYRAARELENRAADEITAAVLEHLQGAQEAIQWHLGEAEYMRLKGFTPAQLGPRARRGLRRALGDEAYTAHENTPLGQFPADLIDLLQFELGRQALTERYRELLLQVISGAWVEYLTKIEALRISIGLEAFAQRDPLVQYKGKAHELFQGLMRDIRAGVISRMFTFQGGATVEVEASARQAKPAAREDETAAAPTTKSKGRKKKRRRKRK
;
A
#
# COMPACT_ATOMS: atom_id res chain seq x y z
N MET A 1 6.50 4.77 19.07
CA MET A 1 5.98 3.85 20.10
C MET A 1 7.19 3.10 20.59
N GLN A 2 7.72 3.39 21.78
CA GLN A 2 8.87 2.66 22.30
C GLN A 2 8.34 1.37 22.96
N MET A 3 8.04 0.35 22.15
CA MET A 3 7.97 -1.03 22.65
C MET A 3 9.42 -1.49 22.79
N GLU A 4 10.00 -1.27 23.96
CA GLU A 4 11.44 -1.47 24.17
C GLU A 4 11.78 -2.92 24.50
N SER A 5 10.79 -3.75 24.85
CA SER A 5 11.04 -5.14 25.26
C SER A 5 9.97 -6.14 24.78
N TRP A 6 10.41 -7.40 24.62
CA TRP A 6 9.56 -8.55 24.36
C TRP A 6 8.47 -8.77 25.44
N GLU A 7 8.74 -8.34 26.67
CA GLU A 7 7.80 -8.44 27.79
C GLU A 7 6.62 -7.48 27.62
N ASP A 8 6.85 -6.29 27.05
CA ASP A 8 5.79 -5.31 26.77
C ASP A 8 4.80 -5.82 25.72
N ILE A 9 5.30 -6.53 24.71
CA ILE A 9 4.46 -7.16 23.67
C ILE A 9 3.61 -8.26 24.27
N LEU A 10 4.21 -9.14 25.08
CA LEU A 10 3.49 -10.21 25.74
C LEU A 10 2.38 -9.64 26.65
N ALA A 11 2.69 -8.60 27.43
CA ALA A 11 1.71 -7.92 28.27
C ALA A 11 0.59 -7.29 27.44
N ALA A 12 0.92 -6.62 26.33
CA ALA A 12 -0.07 -5.99 25.45
C ALA A 12 -0.98 -7.01 24.75
N VAL A 13 -0.42 -8.12 24.26
CA VAL A 13 -1.16 -9.22 23.65
C VAL A 13 -2.05 -9.89 24.69
N GLN A 14 -1.53 -10.14 25.90
CA GLN A 14 -2.29 -10.75 26.98
C GLN A 14 -3.47 -9.87 27.43
N GLU A 15 -3.28 -8.55 27.57
CA GLU A 15 -4.38 -7.62 27.89
C GLU A 15 -5.47 -7.63 26.81
N VAL A 16 -5.09 -7.66 25.52
CA VAL A 16 -6.05 -7.70 24.41
C VAL A 16 -6.80 -9.04 24.39
N ILE A 17 -6.11 -10.15 24.63
CA ILE A 17 -6.74 -11.47 24.73
C ILE A 17 -7.72 -11.49 25.90
N ASP A 18 -7.29 -11.10 27.09
CA ASP A 18 -8.14 -11.11 28.27
C ASP A 18 -9.36 -10.23 28.05
N HIS A 19 -9.20 -9.04 27.48
CA HIS A 19 -10.34 -8.18 27.16
C HIS A 19 -11.28 -8.78 26.10
N THR A 20 -10.74 -9.32 25.01
CA THR A 20 -11.55 -9.90 23.92
C THR A 20 -12.29 -11.15 24.37
N LEU A 21 -11.68 -11.98 25.23
CA LEU A 21 -12.30 -13.16 25.82
C LEU A 21 -13.32 -12.80 26.92
N THR A 22 -13.09 -11.71 27.68
CA THR A 22 -14.00 -11.26 28.76
C THR A 22 -15.24 -10.52 28.21
N GLN A 23 -15.13 -9.77 27.09
CA GLN A 23 -16.24 -9.01 26.53
C GLN A 23 -17.06 -9.72 25.43
N ARG A 24 -16.54 -10.80 24.80
CA ARG A 24 -17.21 -11.47 23.67
C ARG A 24 -17.36 -12.98 23.88
N GLU A 25 -18.38 -13.35 24.64
CA GLU A 25 -18.64 -14.76 24.97
C GLU A 25 -19.19 -15.64 23.83
N ALA A 26 -19.45 -15.17 22.59
CA ALA A 26 -20.09 -16.07 21.60
C ALA A 26 -20.01 -15.76 20.10
N ARG A 27 -19.40 -14.65 19.64
CA ARG A 27 -19.56 -14.24 18.20
C ARG A 27 -18.29 -14.22 17.35
N LEU A 28 -17.10 -14.26 17.95
CA LEU A 28 -15.83 -14.32 17.20
C LEU A 28 -15.13 -15.67 17.26
N LEU A 29 -15.45 -16.49 18.26
CA LEU A 29 -15.05 -17.89 18.29
C LEU A 29 -15.93 -18.60 17.25
N GLY A 30 -15.33 -19.02 16.14
CA GLY A 30 -16.03 -19.90 15.20
C GLY A 30 -16.46 -21.17 15.94
N ASP A 31 -17.58 -21.77 15.52
CA ASP A 31 -18.13 -22.98 16.13
C ASP A 31 -17.01 -23.99 16.47
N GLY A 32 -16.82 -24.25 17.77
CA GLY A 32 -15.92 -25.29 18.31
C GLY A 32 -14.69 -24.84 19.11
N GLU A 33 -14.32 -23.56 19.14
CA GLU A 33 -13.17 -23.09 19.95
C GLU A 33 -13.62 -22.46 21.28
N THR A 34 -12.95 -22.81 22.37
CA THR A 34 -13.18 -22.18 23.68
C THR A 34 -12.18 -21.03 23.90
N PRO A 35 -12.54 -19.98 24.66
CA PRO A 35 -11.62 -18.91 25.06
C PRO A 35 -10.26 -19.40 25.54
N GLY A 36 -10.25 -20.43 26.40
CA GLY A 36 -9.01 -21.02 26.94
C GLY A 36 -8.19 -21.83 25.93
N GLN A 37 -8.80 -22.30 24.82
CA GLN A 37 -8.05 -22.93 23.72
C GLN A 37 -7.32 -21.86 22.90
N VAL A 38 -8.01 -20.77 22.57
CA VAL A 38 -7.41 -19.63 21.84
C VAL A 38 -6.24 -19.03 22.62
N GLN A 39 -6.41 -18.81 23.93
CA GLN A 39 -5.34 -18.30 24.80
C GLN A 39 -4.12 -19.23 24.81
N ARG A 40 -4.31 -20.55 24.97
CA ARG A 40 -3.21 -21.52 24.95
C ARG A 40 -2.50 -21.57 23.60
N ASP A 41 -3.24 -21.52 22.51
CA ASP A 41 -2.68 -21.53 21.16
C ASP A 41 -1.88 -20.25 20.85
N ILE A 42 -2.34 -19.08 21.34
CA ILE A 42 -1.58 -17.83 21.23
C ILE A 42 -0.32 -17.89 22.08
N HIS A 43 -0.42 -18.35 23.34
CA HIS A 43 0.75 -18.51 24.21
C HIS A 43 1.76 -19.47 23.59
N GLN A 44 1.32 -20.63 23.10
CA GLN A 44 2.20 -21.58 22.41
C GLN A 44 2.78 -21.00 21.12
N TYR A 45 2.03 -20.18 20.37
CA TYR A 45 2.58 -19.51 19.19
C TYR A 45 3.64 -18.49 19.57
N LEU A 46 3.39 -17.66 20.58
CA LEU A 46 4.33 -16.69 21.10
C LEU A 46 5.58 -17.36 21.64
N GLU A 47 5.44 -18.48 22.36
CA GLU A 47 6.58 -19.29 22.80
C GLU A 47 7.33 -19.91 21.62
N ARG A 48 6.63 -20.44 20.61
CA ARG A 48 7.24 -21.01 19.40
C ARG A 48 7.92 -19.95 18.55
N PHE A 49 7.31 -18.78 18.42
CA PHE A 49 7.89 -17.63 17.74
C PHE A 49 9.09 -17.12 18.51
N ALA A 50 8.99 -16.90 19.83
CA ALA A 50 10.13 -16.51 20.66
C ALA A 50 11.27 -17.54 20.59
N ARG A 51 10.95 -18.83 20.45
CA ARG A 51 11.95 -19.90 20.24
C ARG A 51 12.55 -19.85 18.83
N ARG A 52 11.76 -19.56 17.79
CA ARG A 52 12.20 -19.48 16.38
C ARG A 52 12.93 -18.17 16.03
N PHE A 53 12.50 -17.08 16.63
CA PHE A 53 13.13 -15.76 16.53
C PHE A 53 14.51 -15.79 17.18
N ARG A 54 14.66 -16.50 18.31
CA ARG A 54 15.97 -16.84 18.89
C ARG A 54 16.87 -17.71 17.98
N THR A 55 16.41 -18.12 16.79
CA THR A 55 17.13 -19.05 15.89
C THR A 55 17.37 -18.54 14.46
N GLN A 56 16.84 -17.37 14.02
CA GLN A 56 16.98 -16.96 12.60
C GLN A 56 16.91 -15.44 12.38
N ASN A 57 17.86 -14.88 11.63
CA ASN A 57 17.78 -13.50 11.09
C ASN A 57 16.75 -13.43 9.95
N GLY A 58 15.64 -12.71 10.17
CA GLY A 58 14.83 -12.10 9.11
C GLY A 58 14.03 -13.04 8.19
N GLY A 59 13.52 -14.16 8.69
CA GLY A 59 12.63 -15.05 7.95
C GLY A 59 11.14 -14.70 8.12
N GLU A 60 10.38 -14.73 7.01
CA GLU A 60 8.93 -14.45 6.95
C GLU A 60 8.13 -15.26 7.99
N ALA A 61 7.28 -14.58 8.78
CA ALA A 61 6.57 -15.20 9.90
C ALA A 61 5.61 -16.33 9.43
N PRO A 62 5.67 -17.54 10.02
CA PRO A 62 4.78 -18.64 9.66
C PRO A 62 3.34 -18.33 10.10
N ARG A 63 2.38 -18.70 9.25
CA ARG A 63 0.96 -18.66 9.61
C ARG A 63 0.64 -19.76 10.62
N LEU A 64 -0.06 -19.39 11.68
CA LEU A 64 -0.62 -20.28 12.71
C LEU A 64 -1.56 -21.32 12.10
N SER A 65 -1.08 -22.52 11.81
CA SER A 65 -1.90 -23.71 11.52
C SER A 65 -2.17 -24.46 12.81
N GLY A 66 -3.46 -24.69 13.13
CA GLY A 66 -3.88 -25.38 14.35
C GLY A 66 -3.63 -26.90 14.37
N ASP A 67 -2.92 -27.49 13.40
CA ASP A 67 -2.95 -28.95 13.21
C ASP A 67 -1.62 -29.60 12.76
N GLU A 68 -0.53 -28.85 12.52
CA GLU A 68 0.74 -29.47 12.11
C GLU A 68 1.84 -29.25 13.14
N GLY A 69 2.25 -30.39 13.72
CA GLY A 69 3.40 -30.55 14.61
C GLY A 69 4.73 -30.26 13.93
N LEU A 70 5.73 -30.08 14.79
CA LEU A 70 7.05 -29.50 14.57
C LEU A 70 7.91 -30.27 13.55
N SER A 71 8.73 -29.54 12.78
CA SER A 71 10.03 -30.03 12.32
C SER A 71 11.13 -29.27 13.06
N GLU A 72 11.91 -30.01 13.84
CA GLU A 72 13.12 -29.59 14.55
C GLU A 72 14.28 -29.63 13.55
N ASP A 73 14.92 -28.50 13.24
CA ASP A 73 16.40 -28.44 13.28
C ASP A 73 16.95 -27.01 13.08
N GLU A 74 18.16 -26.84 13.60
CA GLU A 74 19.15 -25.77 13.35
C GLU A 74 18.94 -24.41 14.05
N GLY A 75 20.00 -23.94 14.77
CA GLY A 75 19.93 -22.88 15.78
C GLY A 75 20.89 -21.69 15.67
N LEU A 76 21.05 -20.99 16.81
CA LEU A 76 21.88 -19.78 17.14
C LEU A 76 21.20 -18.41 16.83
N SER A 77 21.39 -17.25 17.50
CA SER A 77 22.22 -16.73 18.63
C SER A 77 21.48 -15.58 19.39
N GLU A 78 21.87 -15.26 20.65
CA GLU A 78 21.10 -14.46 21.65
C GLU A 78 21.16 -12.91 21.57
N ASP A 79 21.92 -12.30 20.64
CA ASP A 79 22.45 -10.93 20.86
C ASP A 79 21.79 -9.77 20.08
N GLU A 80 20.73 -9.98 19.31
CA GLU A 80 20.00 -8.88 18.64
C GLU A 80 18.53 -8.89 19.11
N GLY A 81 18.12 -7.81 19.80
CA GLY A 81 16.73 -7.59 20.17
C GLY A 81 15.80 -7.54 18.95
N LEU A 82 14.50 -7.76 19.16
CA LEU A 82 13.49 -7.67 18.09
C LEU A 82 13.50 -6.29 17.43
N SER A 83 13.65 -6.23 16.11
CA SER A 83 13.41 -5.00 15.35
C SER A 83 11.94 -4.58 15.47
N GLU A 84 11.66 -3.27 15.37
CA GLU A 84 10.29 -2.76 15.35
C GLU A 84 9.45 -3.41 14.23
N ASP A 85 10.07 -3.70 13.08
CA ASP A 85 9.43 -4.39 11.97
C ASP A 85 9.06 -5.85 12.30
N ASP A 86 9.93 -6.56 13.03
CA ASP A 86 9.67 -7.93 13.47
C ASP A 86 8.53 -7.96 14.51
N MET A 87 8.50 -6.97 15.39
CA MET A 87 7.45 -6.79 16.40
C MET A 87 6.10 -6.52 15.75
N VAL A 88 6.05 -5.63 14.76
CA VAL A 88 4.82 -5.33 13.99
C VAL A 88 4.36 -6.56 13.20
N GLY A 89 5.28 -7.24 12.52
CA GLY A 89 5.00 -8.48 11.78
C GLY A 89 4.41 -9.56 12.69
N LEU A 90 4.97 -9.72 13.88
CA LEU A 90 4.45 -10.62 14.91
C LEU A 90 3.05 -10.20 15.39
N MET A 91 2.84 -8.93 15.75
CA MET A 91 1.53 -8.46 16.21
C MET A 91 0.43 -8.75 15.18
N LEU A 92 0.72 -8.54 13.88
CA LEU A 92 -0.17 -8.86 12.77
C LEU A 92 -0.39 -10.37 12.59
N ALA A 93 0.66 -11.17 12.75
CA ALA A 93 0.57 -12.62 12.63
C ALA A 93 -0.28 -13.24 13.75
N ILE A 94 -0.14 -12.79 15.00
CA ILE A 94 -0.91 -13.31 16.14
C ILE A 94 -2.39 -12.92 16.03
N GLN A 95 -2.68 -11.75 15.44
CA GLN A 95 -4.04 -11.29 15.18
C GLN A 95 -4.84 -12.31 14.33
N GLN A 96 -4.15 -13.08 13.48
CA GLN A 96 -4.74 -14.02 12.55
C GLN A 96 -4.49 -15.48 13.00
N GLY A 97 -5.47 -16.35 12.73
CA GLY A 97 -5.34 -17.79 12.84
C GLY A 97 -5.69 -18.44 11.51
N SER A 98 -5.31 -19.69 11.30
CA SER A 98 -5.77 -20.45 10.14
C SER A 98 -6.56 -21.67 10.58
N ARG A 99 -7.76 -21.81 10.03
CA ARG A 99 -8.64 -22.96 10.26
C ARG A 99 -8.74 -23.77 8.99
N THR A 100 -8.68 -25.08 9.14
CA THR A 100 -9.06 -25.98 8.05
C THR A 100 -10.58 -26.02 7.95
N GLU A 101 -11.12 -25.57 6.82
CA GLU A 101 -12.52 -25.70 6.45
C GLU A 101 -12.65 -26.64 5.24
N PHE A 102 -13.70 -27.45 5.22
CA PHE A 102 -14.00 -28.29 4.06
C PHE A 102 -15.01 -27.55 3.19
N ASP A 103 -14.64 -27.26 1.94
CA ASP A 103 -15.58 -26.66 0.99
C ASP A 103 -16.75 -27.62 0.76
N ALA A 104 -17.96 -27.18 1.11
CA ALA A 104 -19.18 -27.98 1.07
C ALA A 104 -19.53 -28.51 -0.33
N LYS A 105 -19.03 -27.89 -1.41
CA LYS A 105 -19.26 -28.34 -2.79
C LYS A 105 -18.14 -29.22 -3.33
N THR A 106 -16.89 -28.95 -2.94
CA THR A 106 -15.74 -29.68 -3.50
C THR A 106 -15.16 -30.73 -2.57
N HIS A 107 -15.61 -30.79 -1.31
CA HIS A 107 -15.10 -31.66 -0.25
C HIS A 107 -13.57 -31.57 -0.09
N ARG A 108 -12.97 -30.46 -0.52
CA ARG A 108 -11.53 -30.22 -0.41
C ARG A 108 -11.23 -29.47 0.88
N ARG A 109 -10.15 -29.90 1.54
CA ARG A 109 -9.53 -29.19 2.65
C ARG A 109 -9.04 -27.83 2.14
N GLN A 110 -9.58 -26.74 2.66
CA GLN A 110 -9.13 -25.37 2.39
C GLN A 110 -8.72 -24.72 3.71
N GLN A 111 -7.61 -24.00 3.69
CA GLN A 111 -7.13 -23.27 4.86
C GLN A 111 -7.70 -21.85 4.79
N VAL A 112 -8.60 -21.51 5.71
CA VAL A 112 -9.25 -20.20 5.81
C VAL A 112 -8.59 -19.42 6.94
N VAL A 113 -8.16 -18.19 6.64
CA VAL A 113 -7.61 -17.28 7.64
C VAL A 113 -8.76 -16.62 8.41
N ILE A 114 -8.75 -16.74 9.74
CA ILE A 114 -9.73 -16.13 10.64
C ILE A 114 -9.05 -15.08 11.52
N THR A 115 -9.75 -13.99 11.82
CA THR A 115 -9.26 -12.98 12.78
C THR A 115 -9.58 -13.44 14.20
N ARG A 116 -8.56 -13.61 15.05
CA ARG A 116 -8.70 -14.12 16.42
C ARG A 116 -9.07 -13.01 17.39
N PHE A 117 -8.39 -11.87 17.28
CA PHE A 117 -8.65 -10.67 18.07
C PHE A 117 -8.25 -9.41 17.27
N GLN A 118 -8.52 -8.23 17.80
CA GLN A 118 -8.18 -6.94 17.18
C GLN A 118 -7.60 -6.00 18.23
N TYR A 119 -6.54 -5.26 17.89
CA TYR A 119 -5.91 -4.29 18.80
C TYR A 119 -6.68 -2.96 18.93
N ILE A 120 -7.83 -2.81 18.26
CA ILE A 120 -8.62 -1.57 18.25
C ILE A 120 -8.96 -1.10 19.67
N TYR A 121 -9.30 -2.04 20.56
CA TYR A 121 -9.61 -1.70 21.95
C TYR A 121 -8.39 -1.14 22.71
N ARG A 122 -7.23 -1.80 22.56
CA ARG A 122 -5.99 -1.32 23.17
C ARG A 122 -5.63 0.06 22.63
N ALA A 123 -5.69 0.24 21.32
CA ALA A 123 -5.48 1.55 20.70
C ALA A 123 -6.48 2.61 21.22
N ALA A 124 -7.75 2.25 21.43
CA ALA A 124 -8.74 3.17 21.98
C ALA A 124 -8.41 3.62 23.41
N ARG A 125 -7.95 2.71 24.29
CA ARG A 125 -7.53 3.06 25.66
C ARG A 125 -6.30 3.98 25.68
N GLU A 126 -5.36 3.73 24.79
CA GLU A 126 -4.18 4.61 24.62
C GLU A 126 -4.58 6.02 24.17
N LEU A 127 -5.72 6.17 23.49
CA LEU A 127 -6.26 7.46 23.06
C LEU A 127 -7.21 8.10 24.08
N GLU A 128 -7.81 7.32 24.98
CA GLU A 128 -8.88 7.75 25.89
C GLU A 128 -8.50 8.92 26.81
N ASN A 129 -7.22 9.00 27.21
CA ASN A 129 -6.71 10.03 28.11
C ASN A 129 -5.84 11.09 27.42
N ARG A 130 -5.81 11.12 26.09
CA ARG A 130 -4.99 12.07 25.31
C ARG A 130 -5.83 13.24 24.83
N ALA A 131 -5.27 14.44 24.86
CA ALA A 131 -5.96 15.59 24.30
C ALA A 131 -6.02 15.51 22.75
N ALA A 132 -7.08 16.06 22.15
CA ALA A 132 -7.25 16.05 20.70
C ALA A 132 -6.07 16.68 19.94
N ASP A 133 -5.48 17.74 20.50
CA ASP A 133 -4.32 18.43 19.92
C ASP A 133 -3.06 17.55 19.96
N GLU A 134 -2.86 16.79 21.03
CA GLU A 134 -1.73 15.85 21.17
C GLU A 134 -1.83 14.68 20.20
N ILE A 135 -3.04 14.16 19.99
CA ILE A 135 -3.29 13.11 18.99
C ILE A 135 -3.01 13.67 17.60
N THR A 136 -3.48 14.88 17.31
CA THR A 136 -3.26 15.55 16.02
C THR A 136 -1.77 15.75 15.76
N ALA A 137 -1.02 16.25 16.76
CA ALA A 137 0.42 16.43 16.66
C ALA A 137 1.14 15.10 16.37
N ALA A 138 0.82 14.03 17.12
CA ALA A 138 1.43 12.72 16.92
C ALA A 138 1.13 12.12 15.54
N VAL A 139 -0.09 12.28 15.03
CA VAL A 139 -0.46 11.83 13.67
C VAL A 139 0.31 12.62 12.60
N LEU A 140 0.47 13.92 12.78
CA LEU A 140 1.22 14.77 11.86
C LEU A 140 2.72 14.44 11.88
N GLU A 141 3.30 14.22 13.05
CA GLU A 141 4.69 13.80 13.21
C GLU A 141 4.93 12.45 12.53
N HIS A 142 4.07 11.46 12.78
CA HIS A 142 4.15 10.16 12.12
C HIS A 142 4.05 10.28 10.60
N LEU A 143 3.12 11.09 10.10
CA LEU A 143 2.99 11.35 8.67
C LEU A 143 4.27 11.99 8.11
N GLN A 144 4.81 13.02 8.76
CA GLN A 144 6.04 13.69 8.31
C GLN A 144 7.22 12.72 8.24
N GLY A 145 7.42 11.91 9.27
CA GLY A 145 8.46 10.86 9.26
C GLY A 145 8.26 9.86 8.12
N ALA A 146 7.02 9.42 7.87
CA ALA A 146 6.71 8.55 6.74
C ALA A 146 6.99 9.24 5.39
N GLN A 147 6.68 10.53 5.25
CA GLN A 147 6.95 11.30 4.03
C GLN A 147 8.45 11.43 3.78
N GLU A 148 9.26 11.67 4.81
CA GLU A 148 10.72 11.73 4.70
C GLU A 148 11.30 10.38 4.27
N ALA A 149 10.86 9.29 4.88
CA ALA A 149 11.28 7.94 4.51
C ALA A 149 10.91 7.61 3.04
N ILE A 150 9.66 7.89 2.64
CA ILE A 150 9.21 7.71 1.25
C ILE A 150 10.04 8.59 0.30
N GLN A 151 10.28 9.84 0.67
CA GLN A 151 11.07 10.76 -0.13
C GLN A 151 12.47 10.21 -0.36
N TRP A 152 13.12 9.73 0.69
CA TRP A 152 14.45 9.13 0.61
C TRP A 152 14.47 7.93 -0.34
N HIS A 153 13.57 6.97 -0.14
CA HIS A 153 13.50 5.78 -1.00
C HIS A 153 13.17 6.09 -2.46
N LEU A 154 12.25 7.04 -2.71
CA LEU A 154 11.98 7.52 -4.07
C LEU A 154 13.21 8.21 -4.67
N GLY A 155 13.93 8.97 -3.86
CA GLY A 155 15.16 9.65 -4.25
C GLY A 155 16.26 8.69 -4.66
N GLU A 156 16.49 7.65 -3.87
CA GLU A 156 17.42 6.57 -4.18
C GLU A 156 17.03 5.86 -5.48
N ALA A 157 15.76 5.47 -5.63
CA ALA A 157 15.27 4.81 -6.83
C ALA A 157 15.44 5.69 -8.09
N GLU A 158 15.11 6.98 -7.98
CA GLU A 158 15.25 7.94 -9.05
C GLU A 158 16.71 8.21 -9.40
N TYR A 159 17.58 8.34 -8.40
CA TYR A 159 19.01 8.45 -8.62
C TYR A 159 19.56 7.21 -9.32
N MET A 160 19.20 6.01 -8.89
CA MET A 160 19.67 4.76 -9.52
C MET A 160 19.26 4.67 -10.98
N ARG A 161 18.07 5.16 -11.33
CA ARG A 161 17.57 5.25 -12.70
C ARG A 161 18.28 6.33 -13.51
N LEU A 162 18.60 7.47 -12.88
CA LEU A 162 19.14 8.66 -13.52
C LEU A 162 20.66 8.79 -13.51
N LYS A 163 21.39 7.95 -12.76
CA LYS A 163 22.85 8.06 -12.55
C LYS A 163 23.68 8.13 -13.84
N GLY A 164 23.18 7.57 -14.94
CA GLY A 164 23.83 7.60 -16.25
C GLY A 164 23.58 8.86 -17.08
N PHE A 165 22.64 9.72 -16.66
CA PHE A 165 22.27 10.95 -17.36
C PHE A 165 23.01 12.15 -16.76
N THR A 166 23.10 13.23 -17.53
CA THR A 166 23.62 14.52 -17.06
C THR A 166 22.47 15.45 -16.65
N PRO A 167 22.68 16.42 -15.73
CA PRO A 167 21.66 17.41 -15.37
C PRO A 167 21.02 18.11 -16.59
N ALA A 168 21.80 18.41 -17.63
CA ALA A 168 21.32 19.04 -18.85
C ALA A 168 20.25 18.22 -19.61
N GLN A 169 20.24 16.89 -19.45
CA GLN A 169 19.31 15.97 -20.12
C GLN A 169 17.99 15.76 -19.36
N LEU A 170 17.89 16.28 -18.14
CA LEU A 170 16.71 16.13 -17.30
C LEU A 170 15.61 17.14 -17.68
N GLY A 171 14.36 16.85 -17.31
CA GLY A 171 13.25 17.76 -17.54
C GLY A 171 13.43 19.14 -16.86
N PRO A 172 12.70 20.19 -17.30
CA PRO A 172 12.93 21.56 -16.83
C PRO A 172 12.63 21.74 -15.34
N ARG A 173 11.70 20.93 -14.79
CA ARG A 173 11.42 20.89 -13.36
C ARG A 173 12.59 20.34 -12.57
N ALA A 174 13.14 19.20 -13.01
CA ALA A 174 14.31 18.59 -12.39
C ALA A 174 15.52 19.51 -12.43
N ARG A 175 15.82 20.10 -13.59
CA ARG A 175 16.90 21.10 -13.72
C ARG A 175 16.76 22.26 -12.73
N ARG A 176 15.55 22.83 -12.59
CA ARG A 176 15.31 23.94 -11.64
C ARG A 176 15.49 23.51 -10.19
N GLY A 177 14.99 22.34 -9.80
CA GLY A 177 15.13 21.88 -8.43
C GLY A 177 16.57 21.52 -8.08
N LEU A 178 17.29 20.84 -8.99
CA LEU A 178 18.72 20.56 -8.82
C LEU A 178 19.55 21.83 -8.71
N ARG A 179 19.29 22.83 -9.57
CA ARG A 179 19.96 24.14 -9.50
C ARG A 179 19.69 24.84 -8.17
N ARG A 180 18.46 24.75 -7.65
CA ARG A 180 18.11 25.31 -6.34
C ARG A 180 18.81 24.59 -5.18
N ALA A 181 18.92 23.26 -5.25
CA ALA A 181 19.53 22.45 -4.20
C ALA A 181 21.06 22.60 -4.19
N LEU A 182 21.71 22.45 -5.35
CA LEU A 182 23.16 22.51 -5.51
C LEU A 182 23.71 23.94 -5.47
N GLY A 183 22.89 24.94 -5.79
CA GLY A 183 23.33 26.29 -6.09
C GLY A 183 23.82 26.44 -7.54
N ASP A 184 23.82 27.68 -8.05
CA ASP A 184 24.11 27.95 -9.47
C ASP A 184 25.55 27.56 -9.86
N GLU A 185 26.53 27.83 -9.00
CA GLU A 185 27.95 27.55 -9.28
C GLU A 185 28.22 26.05 -9.40
N ALA A 186 27.79 25.25 -8.41
CA ALA A 186 27.98 23.80 -8.42
C ALA A 186 27.15 23.11 -9.51
N TYR A 187 25.93 23.60 -9.77
CA TYR A 187 25.11 23.09 -10.86
C TYR A 187 25.81 23.29 -12.22
N THR A 188 26.31 24.49 -12.51
CA THR A 188 26.99 24.78 -13.78
C THR A 188 28.32 24.03 -13.91
N ALA A 189 29.05 23.83 -12.80
CA ALA A 189 30.27 23.03 -12.80
C ALA A 189 30.04 21.56 -13.20
N HIS A 190 28.89 20.99 -12.83
CA HIS A 190 28.56 19.58 -13.05
C HIS A 190 27.44 19.34 -14.07
N GLU A 191 27.01 20.37 -14.81
CA GLU A 191 25.84 20.31 -15.72
C GLU A 191 25.96 19.24 -16.81
N ASN A 192 27.20 18.95 -17.25
CA ASN A 192 27.51 17.96 -18.28
C ASN A 192 28.18 16.69 -17.72
N THR A 193 28.31 16.59 -16.41
CA THR A 193 28.85 15.39 -15.75
C THR A 193 27.70 14.41 -15.49
N PRO A 194 27.87 13.11 -15.74
CA PRO A 194 26.87 12.11 -15.35
C PRO A 194 26.65 12.14 -13.84
N LEU A 195 25.40 12.04 -13.39
CA LEU A 195 25.04 12.12 -11.96
C LEU A 195 25.80 11.10 -11.10
N GLY A 196 26.11 9.91 -11.63
CA GLY A 196 26.87 8.88 -10.93
C GLY A 196 28.36 9.18 -10.71
N GLN A 197 28.89 10.26 -11.30
CA GLN A 197 30.27 10.70 -11.12
C GLN A 197 30.38 11.90 -10.16
N PHE A 198 29.29 12.30 -9.52
CA PHE A 198 29.29 13.40 -8.57
C PHE A 198 30.01 12.99 -7.27
N PRO A 199 30.58 13.95 -6.53
CA PRO A 199 31.06 13.72 -5.17
C PRO A 199 29.97 13.13 -4.26
N ALA A 200 30.35 12.26 -3.31
CA ALA A 200 29.43 11.60 -2.39
C ALA A 200 28.50 12.59 -1.67
N ASP A 201 29.05 13.70 -1.18
CA ASP A 201 28.31 14.75 -0.47
C ASP A 201 27.19 15.37 -1.33
N LEU A 202 27.36 15.41 -2.66
CA LEU A 202 26.34 15.91 -3.59
C LEU A 202 25.32 14.82 -3.97
N ILE A 203 25.69 13.54 -3.86
CA ILE A 203 24.79 12.42 -4.17
C ILE A 203 23.63 12.40 -3.17
N ASP A 204 23.89 12.61 -1.88
CA ASP A 204 22.82 12.64 -0.85
C ASP A 204 21.83 13.78 -1.11
N LEU A 205 22.36 14.96 -1.42
CA LEU A 205 21.54 16.13 -1.76
C LEU A 205 20.74 15.92 -3.04
N LEU A 206 21.35 15.26 -4.04
CA LEU A 206 20.70 14.90 -5.29
C LEU A 206 19.56 13.91 -5.07
N GLN A 207 19.80 12.84 -4.31
CA GLN A 207 18.77 11.87 -3.95
C GLN A 207 17.62 12.54 -3.22
N PHE A 208 17.92 13.39 -2.22
CA PHE A 208 16.90 14.13 -1.49
C PHE A 208 16.03 15.02 -2.40
N GLU A 209 16.64 15.81 -3.29
CA GLU A 209 15.91 16.70 -4.19
C GLU A 209 15.13 15.94 -5.28
N LEU A 210 15.69 14.86 -5.85
CA LEU A 210 14.99 14.00 -6.80
C LEU A 210 13.78 13.32 -6.14
N GLY A 211 13.96 12.80 -4.93
CA GLY A 211 12.90 12.18 -4.14
C GLY A 211 11.77 13.16 -3.83
N ARG A 212 12.12 14.38 -3.43
CA ARG A 212 11.15 15.46 -3.17
C ARG A 212 10.30 15.77 -4.41
N GLN A 213 10.94 15.85 -5.57
CA GLN A 213 10.23 16.12 -6.82
C GLN A 213 9.31 14.96 -7.22
N ALA A 214 9.79 13.72 -7.12
CA ALA A 214 9.00 12.52 -7.38
C ALA A 214 7.78 12.47 -6.45
N LEU A 215 7.97 12.72 -5.16
CA LEU A 215 6.90 12.78 -4.17
C LEU A 215 5.88 13.89 -4.48
N THR A 216 6.36 15.06 -4.90
CA THR A 216 5.50 16.19 -5.28
C THR A 216 4.63 15.87 -6.50
N GLU A 217 5.22 15.26 -7.54
CA GLU A 217 4.45 14.85 -8.72
C GLU A 217 3.38 13.83 -8.33
N ARG A 218 3.74 12.91 -7.44
CA ARG A 218 2.82 11.90 -6.97
C ARG A 218 1.65 12.47 -6.17
N TYR A 219 1.90 13.46 -5.31
CA TYR A 219 0.81 14.17 -4.62
C TYR A 219 -0.09 14.92 -5.58
N ARG A 220 0.47 15.49 -6.66
CA ARG A 220 -0.36 16.11 -7.70
C ARG A 220 -1.28 15.09 -8.37
N GLU A 221 -0.75 13.94 -8.77
CA GLU A 221 -1.54 12.86 -9.37
C GLU A 221 -2.64 12.38 -8.42
N LEU A 222 -2.30 12.16 -7.15
CA LEU A 222 -3.25 11.74 -6.12
C LEU A 222 -4.37 12.76 -5.96
N LEU A 223 -4.03 14.04 -5.82
CA LEU A 223 -5.01 15.13 -5.72
C LEU A 223 -5.94 15.15 -6.94
N LEU A 224 -5.38 15.09 -8.15
CA LEU A 224 -6.15 15.08 -9.38
C LEU A 224 -7.10 13.88 -9.45
N GLN A 225 -6.62 12.69 -9.09
CA GLN A 225 -7.43 11.48 -9.13
C GLN A 225 -8.60 11.54 -8.13
N VAL A 226 -8.35 12.00 -6.89
CA VAL A 226 -9.38 12.12 -5.86
C VAL A 226 -10.40 13.18 -6.23
N ILE A 227 -9.94 14.38 -6.62
CA ILE A 227 -10.81 15.50 -7.01
C ILE A 227 -11.68 15.10 -8.20
N SER A 228 -11.08 14.49 -9.23
CA SER A 228 -11.82 14.09 -10.44
C SER A 228 -12.89 13.05 -10.12
N GLY A 229 -12.56 12.04 -9.30
CA GLY A 229 -13.53 11.01 -8.89
C GLY A 229 -14.70 11.61 -8.10
N ALA A 230 -14.39 12.41 -7.08
CA ALA A 230 -15.40 13.04 -6.24
C ALA A 230 -16.27 14.04 -7.02
N TRP A 231 -15.68 14.76 -7.98
CA TRP A 231 -16.41 15.69 -8.84
C TRP A 231 -17.45 14.99 -9.71
N VAL A 232 -17.12 13.84 -10.31
CA VAL A 232 -18.06 13.05 -11.11
C VAL A 232 -19.24 12.58 -10.27
N GLU A 233 -18.98 12.11 -9.05
CA GLU A 233 -20.03 11.72 -8.12
C GLU A 233 -20.91 12.91 -7.73
N TYR A 234 -20.31 14.07 -7.47
CA TYR A 234 -21.05 15.30 -7.19
C TYR A 234 -21.95 15.72 -8.36
N LEU A 235 -21.47 15.69 -9.60
CA LEU A 235 -22.28 16.00 -10.78
C LEU A 235 -23.48 15.05 -10.91
N THR A 236 -23.28 13.76 -10.60
CA THR A 236 -24.35 12.76 -10.61
C THR A 236 -25.40 13.09 -9.55
N LYS A 237 -24.99 13.47 -8.33
CA LYS A 237 -25.89 13.90 -7.24
C LYS A 237 -26.67 15.17 -7.60
N ILE A 238 -26.03 16.14 -8.25
CA ILE A 238 -26.66 17.39 -8.68
C ILE A 238 -27.72 17.15 -9.77
N GLU A 239 -27.45 16.27 -10.74
CA GLU A 239 -28.45 15.95 -11.77
C GLU A 239 -29.67 15.25 -11.16
N ALA A 240 -29.46 14.31 -10.24
CA ALA A 240 -30.55 13.67 -9.49
C ALA A 240 -31.35 14.68 -8.65
N LEU A 241 -30.65 15.64 -8.01
CA LEU A 241 -31.28 16.71 -7.24
C LEU A 241 -32.20 17.56 -8.12
N ARG A 242 -31.73 17.95 -9.31
CA ARG A 242 -32.51 18.75 -10.27
C ARG A 242 -33.81 18.04 -10.67
N ILE A 243 -33.75 16.72 -10.92
CA ILE A 243 -34.95 15.91 -11.23
C ILE A 243 -35.89 15.87 -10.03
N SER A 244 -35.38 15.63 -8.82
CA SER A 244 -36.21 15.53 -7.60
C SER A 244 -36.95 16.83 -7.27
N ILE A 245 -36.29 17.99 -7.40
CA ILE A 245 -36.90 19.30 -7.13
C ILE A 245 -37.93 19.64 -8.21
N GLY A 246 -37.71 19.23 -9.45
CA GLY A 246 -38.70 19.34 -10.51
C GLY A 246 -40.02 18.63 -10.17
N LEU A 247 -39.94 17.49 -9.45
CA LEU A 247 -41.10 16.74 -8.96
C LEU A 247 -41.71 17.35 -7.68
N GLU A 248 -40.90 18.03 -6.86
CA GLU A 248 -41.32 18.62 -5.57
C GLU A 248 -41.90 20.05 -5.70
N ALA A 249 -41.70 20.70 -6.85
CA ALA A 249 -42.24 22.03 -7.17
C ALA A 249 -43.78 22.14 -7.08
N PHE A 250 -44.49 21.01 -7.00
CA PHE A 250 -45.93 20.96 -6.72
C PHE A 250 -46.30 21.40 -5.29
N ALA A 251 -45.33 21.55 -4.37
CA ALA A 251 -45.55 21.86 -2.95
C ALA A 251 -45.47 23.36 -2.56
N GLN A 252 -45.64 24.29 -3.50
CA GLN A 252 -45.67 25.77 -3.28
C GLN A 252 -44.39 26.39 -2.65
N ARG A 253 -43.28 25.66 -2.56
CA ARG A 253 -41.98 26.21 -2.16
C ARG A 253 -41.17 26.58 -3.40
N ASP A 254 -40.41 27.68 -3.34
CA ASP A 254 -39.57 28.13 -4.44
C ASP A 254 -38.50 27.06 -4.79
N PRO A 255 -38.58 26.42 -5.97
CA PRO A 255 -37.66 25.36 -6.36
C PRO A 255 -36.21 25.85 -6.48
N LEU A 256 -36.00 27.12 -6.82
CA LEU A 256 -34.67 27.69 -6.95
C LEU A 256 -33.97 27.81 -5.59
N VAL A 257 -34.70 28.24 -4.57
CA VAL A 257 -34.17 28.35 -3.19
C VAL A 257 -33.81 26.98 -2.64
N GLN A 258 -34.69 25.99 -2.84
CA GLN A 258 -34.42 24.61 -2.42
C GLN A 258 -33.22 24.01 -3.14
N TYR A 259 -33.11 24.23 -4.44
CA TYR A 259 -31.99 23.74 -5.23
C TYR A 259 -30.68 24.33 -4.72
N LYS A 260 -30.62 25.66 -4.52
CA LYS A 260 -29.41 26.32 -4.00
C LYS A 260 -29.01 25.80 -2.63
N GLY A 261 -29.96 25.61 -1.71
CA GLY A 261 -29.69 25.07 -0.38
C GLY A 261 -29.11 23.66 -0.42
N LYS A 262 -29.84 22.73 -1.06
CA LYS A 262 -29.41 21.32 -1.18
C LYS A 262 -28.12 21.18 -2.00
N ALA A 263 -27.94 21.96 -3.07
CA ALA A 263 -26.70 21.96 -3.86
C ALA A 263 -25.48 22.45 -3.05
N HIS A 264 -25.67 23.46 -2.19
CA HIS A 264 -24.61 23.91 -1.29
C HIS A 264 -24.21 22.82 -0.30
N GLU A 265 -25.17 22.11 0.30
CA GLU A 265 -24.90 20.97 1.18
C GLU A 265 -24.12 19.85 0.47
N LEU A 266 -24.52 19.51 -0.77
CA LEU A 266 -23.80 18.55 -1.60
C LEU A 266 -22.36 18.99 -1.90
N PHE A 267 -22.14 20.29 -2.15
CA PHE A 267 -20.81 20.84 -2.38
C PHE A 267 -19.93 20.78 -1.11
N GLN A 268 -20.49 21.08 0.07
CA GLN A 268 -19.76 20.90 1.33
C GLN A 268 -19.42 19.42 1.57
N GLY A 269 -20.32 18.51 1.19
CA GLY A 269 -20.08 17.07 1.14
C GLY A 269 -18.88 16.72 0.26
N LEU A 270 -18.89 17.15 -1.00
CA LEU A 270 -17.78 16.99 -1.94
C LEU A 270 -16.44 17.43 -1.34
N MET A 271 -16.39 18.60 -0.69
CA MET A 271 -15.16 19.10 -0.08
C MET A 271 -14.66 18.20 1.06
N ARG A 272 -15.57 17.62 1.87
CA ARG A 272 -15.22 16.64 2.91
C ARG A 272 -14.71 15.34 2.30
N ASP A 273 -15.38 14.84 1.27
CA ASP A 273 -15.03 13.61 0.57
C ASP A 273 -13.63 13.73 -0.08
N ILE A 274 -13.34 14.87 -0.69
CA ILE A 274 -12.00 15.17 -1.23
C ILE A 274 -10.94 15.14 -0.12
N ARG A 275 -11.14 15.86 0.99
CA ARG A 275 -10.17 15.91 2.09
C ARG A 275 -9.92 14.53 2.68
N ALA A 276 -10.99 13.78 2.99
CA ALA A 276 -10.89 12.44 3.55
C ALA A 276 -10.22 11.47 2.57
N GLY A 277 -10.57 11.53 1.28
CA GLY A 277 -9.98 10.70 0.24
C GLY A 277 -8.49 10.96 0.04
N VAL A 278 -8.07 12.23 0.08
CA VAL A 278 -6.64 12.60 -0.02
C VAL A 278 -5.87 12.07 1.18
N ILE A 279 -6.35 12.34 2.40
CA ILE A 279 -5.68 11.92 3.64
C ILE A 279 -5.55 10.39 3.67
N SER A 280 -6.65 9.66 3.45
CA SER A 280 -6.65 8.20 3.48
C SER A 280 -5.66 7.59 2.47
N ARG A 281 -5.58 8.13 1.26
CA ARG A 281 -4.64 7.66 0.24
C ARG A 281 -3.19 8.05 0.52
N MET A 282 -2.96 9.17 1.20
CA MET A 282 -1.63 9.61 1.57
C MET A 282 -1.00 8.67 2.62
N PHE A 283 -1.80 8.14 3.56
CA PHE A 283 -1.34 7.18 4.58
C PHE A 283 -1.22 5.74 4.08
N THR A 284 -1.95 5.35 3.03
CA THR A 284 -1.94 3.98 2.47
C THR A 284 -1.06 3.86 1.22
N PHE A 285 -0.24 4.88 0.97
CA PHE A 285 0.51 5.02 -0.26
C PHE A 285 1.69 4.02 -0.34
N GLN A 286 1.70 3.18 -1.39
CA GLN A 286 2.83 2.31 -1.75
C GLN A 286 3.34 2.68 -3.17
N GLY A 287 4.66 2.84 -3.31
CA GLY A 287 5.33 3.68 -4.31
C GLY A 287 5.18 3.33 -5.81
N GLY A 288 5.48 4.32 -6.67
CA GLY A 288 5.54 4.14 -8.13
C GLY A 288 5.49 5.43 -8.98
N ALA A 289 6.14 6.53 -8.58
CA ALA A 289 6.25 7.73 -9.42
C ALA A 289 7.67 7.88 -9.97
N THR A 290 7.80 8.32 -11.24
CA THR A 290 9.09 8.41 -11.95
C THR A 290 9.36 9.82 -12.46
N VAL A 291 10.59 10.31 -12.37
CA VAL A 291 10.98 11.63 -12.92
C VAL A 291 11.07 11.56 -14.45
N GLU A 292 10.56 12.58 -15.15
CA GLU A 292 10.62 12.64 -16.61
C GLU A 292 12.05 12.89 -17.12
N VAL A 293 12.49 12.07 -18.08
CA VAL A 293 13.77 12.22 -18.80
C VAL A 293 13.47 12.65 -20.22
N GLU A 294 14.04 13.76 -20.68
CA GLU A 294 13.75 14.33 -22.01
C GLU A 294 14.45 13.54 -23.15
N ALA A 295 15.28 12.55 -22.83
CA ALA A 295 16.06 11.77 -23.77
C ALA A 295 15.26 10.66 -24.50
N SER A 296 14.07 10.96 -25.05
CA SER A 296 13.55 10.30 -26.26
C SER A 296 12.28 10.97 -26.82
N ALA A 297 12.37 12.24 -27.22
CA ALA A 297 11.42 12.82 -28.18
C ALA A 297 11.90 12.66 -29.65
N ARG A 298 12.93 11.82 -29.91
CA ARG A 298 13.55 11.68 -31.24
C ARG A 298 13.81 10.25 -31.73
N GLN A 299 13.41 9.20 -31.00
CA GLN A 299 13.43 7.85 -31.59
C GLN A 299 12.05 7.48 -32.10
N ALA A 300 12.01 7.36 -33.43
CA ALA A 300 10.85 7.19 -34.27
C ALA A 300 9.99 5.99 -33.87
N LYS A 301 8.68 6.26 -33.80
CA LYS A 301 7.61 5.32 -34.17
C LYS A 301 8.06 4.55 -35.43
N PRO A 302 8.16 3.21 -35.42
CA PRO A 302 8.37 2.49 -36.67
C PRO A 302 7.08 2.66 -37.48
N ALA A 303 7.16 3.52 -38.50
CA ALA A 303 6.17 3.56 -39.56
C ALA A 303 6.08 2.15 -40.14
N ALA A 304 4.86 1.61 -40.16
CA ALA A 304 4.51 0.45 -40.94
C ALA A 304 5.06 0.63 -42.36
N ARG A 305 6.02 -0.21 -42.74
CA ARG A 305 6.40 -0.38 -44.14
C ARG A 305 5.45 -1.41 -44.71
N GLU A 306 4.36 -0.92 -45.26
CA GLU A 306 3.74 -1.56 -46.41
C GLU A 306 4.41 -0.95 -47.65
N ASP A 307 5.10 -1.80 -48.42
CA ASP A 307 4.87 -1.82 -49.86
C ASP A 307 5.40 -3.13 -50.47
N GLU A 308 4.52 -3.69 -51.30
CA GLU A 308 4.60 -4.94 -52.05
C GLU A 308 5.74 -4.97 -53.07
N THR A 309 6.21 -6.17 -53.43
CA THR A 309 5.97 -6.70 -54.80
C THR A 309 6.37 -8.17 -54.97
N ALA A 310 5.55 -8.83 -55.79
CA ALA A 310 5.48 -10.24 -56.15
C ALA A 310 6.75 -10.88 -56.78
N ALA A 311 6.94 -12.20 -56.57
CA ALA A 311 6.61 -13.26 -57.55
C ALA A 311 7.17 -14.64 -57.16
N ALA A 312 6.35 -15.68 -57.35
CA ALA A 312 6.57 -17.13 -57.15
C ALA A 312 7.48 -17.75 -58.28
N PRO A 313 7.64 -19.09 -58.49
CA PRO A 313 6.95 -20.30 -57.95
C PRO A 313 7.90 -21.51 -57.66
N THR A 314 7.56 -22.65 -57.02
CA THR A 314 6.77 -23.80 -57.52
C THR A 314 6.83 -25.02 -56.56
N THR A 315 5.68 -25.70 -56.39
CA THR A 315 5.41 -27.16 -56.33
C THR A 315 5.84 -28.13 -55.19
N LYS A 316 4.78 -28.80 -54.67
CA LYS A 316 4.55 -30.26 -54.41
C LYS A 316 4.83 -30.89 -53.02
N SER A 317 3.73 -31.06 -52.27
CA SER A 317 3.10 -32.35 -51.86
C SER A 317 3.97 -33.48 -51.25
N LYS A 318 3.66 -33.86 -50.00
CA LYS A 318 3.13 -35.20 -49.63
C LYS A 318 2.67 -35.23 -48.16
N GLY A 319 1.43 -35.68 -47.92
CA GLY A 319 0.92 -36.00 -46.59
C GLY A 319 0.95 -37.50 -46.28
N ARG A 320 0.74 -37.88 -45.01
CA ARG A 320 -0.18 -38.99 -44.64
C ARG A 320 -0.50 -39.05 -43.14
N LYS A 321 -1.81 -39.01 -42.85
CA LYS A 321 -2.49 -39.36 -41.60
C LYS A 321 -2.38 -40.86 -41.29
N LYS A 322 -2.44 -41.24 -40.00
CA LYS A 322 -3.01 -42.53 -39.56
C LYS A 322 -4.04 -42.33 -38.44
N LYS A 323 -5.09 -43.14 -38.50
CA LYS A 323 -6.44 -43.00 -37.93
C LYS A 323 -6.82 -44.33 -37.27
N ARG A 324 -7.43 -44.34 -36.07
CA ARG A 324 -8.25 -45.44 -35.48
C ARG A 324 -9.17 -44.76 -34.46
N ARG A 325 -10.51 -44.67 -34.51
CA ARG A 325 -11.68 -45.44 -35.01
C ARG A 325 -12.15 -46.57 -34.08
N ARG A 326 -13.36 -46.40 -33.50
CA ARG A 326 -14.53 -47.32 -33.29
C ARG A 326 -15.22 -47.03 -31.95
N LYS A 327 -16.53 -47.18 -31.71
CA LYS A 327 -17.78 -47.59 -32.41
C LYS A 327 -18.92 -47.29 -31.42
N ARG A 328 -20.02 -46.60 -31.75
CA ARG A 328 -21.37 -47.10 -32.14
C ARG A 328 -21.84 -48.38 -31.42
N LYS A 329 -23.02 -48.31 -30.76
CA LYS A 329 -24.29 -48.69 -31.40
C LYS A 329 -25.40 -47.78 -30.93
#